data_AF-A0A8I2YHM3-F1
#
_entry.id   AF-A0A8I2YHM3-F1
#
_cell.length_a   1.000
_cell.length_b   1.000
_cell.length_c   1.000
_cell.angle_alpha   90.00
_cell.angle_beta   90.00
_cell.angle_gamma   90.00
#
_symmetry.space_group_name_H-M   'P 1'
#
loop_
_entity.id
_entity.type
_entity.pdbx_description
1 polymer ?
#
loop_
_entity_poly.entity_id
_entity_poly.type
_entity_poly.pdbx_seq_one_letter_code
_entity_poly.pdbx_strand_id
1 'polypeptide(L)'
;MADPNLEIAPDFASPDFDVIRQGLRLGYQENDQQVIARLTAAWETNKNACVAAWNAQKEADARAAEDVELARRAQEEEEGRLAREEAEHEQRESDKKKPKMNPFAAGSSVADILVHPPSHYALQKLSTFDFVELWYFTHAGRLDAAKFSNKSQADDTFGISRVDDHLTVRSIASSQELLP
;
A
#
# COMPACT_ATOMS: atom_id res chain seq x y z
N MET A 1 9.43 32.62 -36.88
CA MET A 1 10.61 33.21 -37.56
C MET A 1 10.96 32.31 -38.73
N ALA A 2 11.22 32.89 -39.90
CA ALA A 2 11.73 32.14 -41.04
C ALA A 2 13.17 31.66 -40.76
N ASP A 3 13.55 30.50 -41.29
CA ASP A 3 14.90 29.95 -41.14
C ASP A 3 15.89 30.79 -41.98
N PRO A 4 16.86 31.49 -41.35
CA PRO A 4 17.83 32.31 -42.07
C PRO A 4 18.73 31.49 -43.02
N ASN A 5 18.79 30.17 -42.88
CA ASN A 5 19.53 29.32 -43.83
C ASN A 5 18.92 29.32 -45.23
N LEU A 6 17.60 29.53 -45.34
CA LEU A 6 16.86 29.46 -46.60
C LEU A 6 16.92 30.75 -47.43
N GLU A 7 17.50 31.83 -46.90
CA GLU A 7 17.61 33.09 -47.62
C GLU A 7 18.62 32.99 -48.78
N ILE A 8 18.23 33.43 -49.96
CA ILE A 8 19.08 33.44 -51.16
C ILE A 8 19.67 34.83 -51.33
N ALA A 9 20.93 34.91 -51.77
CA ALA A 9 21.57 36.19 -52.06
C ALA A 9 20.76 36.95 -53.13
N PRO A 10 20.47 38.24 -52.92
CA PRO A 10 19.91 39.09 -53.97
C PRO A 10 20.86 39.13 -55.17
N ASP A 11 20.30 39.19 -56.38
CA ASP A 11 21.09 39.39 -57.59
C ASP A 11 21.57 40.85 -57.66
N PHE A 12 22.73 41.13 -57.08
CA PHE A 12 23.35 42.46 -57.09
C PHE A 12 23.84 42.89 -58.48
N ALA A 13 23.81 42.01 -59.48
CA ALA A 13 24.08 42.35 -60.87
C ALA A 13 22.82 42.80 -61.64
N SER A 14 21.63 42.61 -61.04
CA SER A 14 20.35 43.05 -61.60
C SER A 14 20.32 44.58 -61.83
N PRO A 15 19.63 45.07 -62.87
CA PRO A 15 19.40 46.51 -63.09
C PRO A 15 18.79 47.23 -61.89
N ASP A 16 18.07 46.52 -61.03
CA ASP A 16 17.46 47.09 -59.81
C ASP A 16 18.49 47.71 -58.86
N PHE A 17 19.73 47.22 -58.90
CA PHE A 17 20.83 47.70 -58.07
C PHE A 17 21.74 48.71 -58.81
N ASP A 18 21.42 49.12 -60.05
CA ASP A 18 22.27 50.02 -60.85
C ASP A 18 22.58 51.34 -60.16
N VAL A 19 21.58 51.97 -59.55
CA VAL A 19 21.74 53.25 -58.85
C VAL A 19 22.73 53.12 -57.68
N ILE A 20 22.64 52.01 -56.94
CA ILE A 20 23.53 51.73 -55.80
C ILE A 20 24.94 51.40 -56.32
N ARG A 21 25.05 50.59 -57.39
CA ARG A 21 26.33 50.26 -58.02
C ARG A 21 27.04 51.51 -58.52
N GLN A 22 26.33 52.39 -59.23
CA GLN A 22 26.90 53.61 -59.81
C GLN A 22 27.38 54.58 -58.73
N GLY A 23 26.63 54.73 -57.63
CA GLY A 23 27.06 55.53 -56.47
C GLY A 23 28.35 55.00 -55.83
N LEU A 24 28.45 53.68 -55.62
CA LEU A 24 29.64 53.05 -55.05
C LEU A 24 30.86 53.14 -55.98
N ARG A 25 30.67 52.98 -57.30
CA ARG A 25 31.75 53.14 -58.28
C ARG A 25 32.34 54.55 -58.25
N LEU A 26 31.50 55.58 -58.18
CA LEU A 26 31.94 56.97 -58.11
C LEU A 26 32.63 57.30 -56.77
N GLY A 27 32.13 56.75 -55.66
CA GLY A 27 32.68 57.00 -54.32
C GLY A 27 33.99 56.28 -54.03
N TYR A 28 34.17 55.05 -54.53
CA TYR A 28 35.33 54.21 -54.23
C TYR A 28 36.29 54.00 -55.42
N GLN A 29 35.97 54.56 -56.59
CA GLN A 29 36.70 54.33 -57.86
C GLN A 29 36.83 52.84 -58.24
N GLU A 30 35.83 52.05 -57.86
CA GLU A 30 35.76 50.62 -58.12
C GLU A 30 35.10 50.32 -59.48
N ASN A 31 35.40 49.15 -60.05
CA ASN A 31 34.68 48.62 -61.20
C ASN A 31 33.40 47.87 -60.76
N ASP A 32 32.53 47.54 -61.72
CA ASP A 32 31.24 46.91 -61.42
C ASP A 32 31.39 45.57 -60.67
N GLN A 33 32.38 44.76 -61.03
CA GLN A 33 32.64 43.47 -60.40
C GLN A 33 33.09 43.64 -58.93
N GLN A 34 33.91 44.66 -58.65
CA GLN A 34 34.36 44.96 -57.29
C GLN A 34 33.20 45.40 -56.41
N VAL A 35 32.29 46.22 -56.94
CA VAL A 35 31.10 46.65 -56.19
C VAL A 35 30.14 45.49 -55.92
N ILE A 36 29.88 44.64 -56.92
CA ILE A 36 29.04 43.43 -56.75
C ILE A 36 29.66 42.48 -55.72
N ALA A 37 30.97 42.24 -55.80
CA ALA A 37 31.68 41.39 -54.84
C ALA A 37 31.58 41.95 -53.42
N ARG A 38 31.69 43.28 -53.26
CA ARG A 38 31.57 43.95 -51.97
C ARG A 38 30.17 43.84 -51.37
N LEU A 39 29.13 44.05 -52.19
CA LEU A 39 27.73 43.88 -51.75
C LEU A 39 27.44 42.43 -51.35
N THR A 40 27.93 41.48 -52.15
CA THR A 40 27.79 40.04 -51.87
C THR A 40 28.48 39.67 -50.57
N ALA A 41 29.73 40.09 -50.36
CA ALA A 41 30.48 39.82 -49.14
C ALA A 41 29.82 40.43 -47.89
N ALA A 42 29.28 41.65 -48.00
CA ALA A 42 28.56 42.28 -46.91
C ALA A 42 27.28 41.52 -46.55
N TRP A 43 26.52 41.08 -47.56
CA TRP A 43 25.34 40.25 -47.37
C TRP A 43 25.67 38.89 -46.75
N GLU A 44 26.70 38.20 -47.25
CA GLU A 44 27.16 36.92 -46.70
C GLU A 44 27.58 37.05 -45.23
N THR A 45 28.29 38.12 -44.89
CA THR A 45 28.70 38.40 -43.51
C THR A 45 27.48 38.54 -42.59
N ASN A 46 26.48 39.31 -43.02
CA ASN A 46 25.24 39.48 -42.26
C ASN A 46 24.46 38.17 -42.14
N LYS A 47 24.29 37.42 -43.24
CA LYS A 47 23.61 36.12 -43.25
C LYS A 47 24.31 35.14 -42.29
N ASN A 48 25.62 35.04 -42.35
CA ASN A 48 26.39 34.15 -41.48
C ASN A 48 26.22 34.52 -40.00
N ALA A 49 26.19 35.82 -39.68
CA ALA A 49 25.91 36.28 -38.31
C ALA A 49 24.49 35.90 -37.86
N CYS A 50 23.47 36.08 -38.71
CA CYS A 50 22.10 35.68 -38.42
C CYS A 50 21.96 34.16 -38.22
N VAL A 51 22.59 33.35 -39.08
CA VAL A 51 22.61 31.89 -38.95
C VAL A 51 23.31 31.46 -37.66
N ALA A 52 24.45 32.06 -37.33
CA ALA A 52 25.17 31.76 -36.09
C ALA A 52 24.33 32.09 -34.85
N ALA A 53 23.68 33.26 -34.83
CA ALA A 53 22.80 33.65 -33.74
C ALA A 53 21.58 32.71 -33.60
N TRP A 54 20.99 32.31 -34.72
CA TRP A 54 19.88 31.35 -34.75
C TRP A 54 20.29 29.99 -34.20
N ASN A 55 21.44 29.47 -34.64
CA ASN A 55 21.96 28.19 -34.16
C ASN A 55 22.29 28.25 -32.66
N ALA A 56 22.90 29.34 -32.19
CA ALA A 56 23.16 29.54 -30.77
C ALA A 56 21.87 29.57 -29.93
N GLN A 57 20.81 30.22 -30.45
CA GLN A 57 19.51 30.20 -29.80
C GLN A 57 18.93 28.78 -29.74
N LYS A 58 18.99 28.04 -30.85
CA LYS A 58 18.50 26.66 -30.90
C LYS A 58 19.21 25.74 -29.91
N GLU A 59 20.52 25.88 -29.78
CA GLU A 59 21.28 25.13 -28.78
C GLU A 59 20.93 25.55 -27.35
N ALA A 60 20.74 26.84 -27.10
CA ALA A 60 20.34 27.33 -25.78
C ALA A 60 18.96 26.80 -25.38
N ASP A 61 17.99 26.82 -26.31
CA ASP A 61 16.66 26.26 -26.11
C ASP A 61 16.71 24.75 -25.85
N ALA A 62 17.56 24.02 -26.59
CA ALA A 62 17.75 22.58 -26.38
C ALA A 62 18.34 22.27 -24.99
N ARG A 63 19.38 22.99 -24.58
CA ARG A 63 19.97 22.86 -23.24
C ARG A 63 18.97 23.19 -22.13
N ALA A 64 18.21 24.27 -22.30
CA ALA A 64 17.18 24.63 -21.33
C ALA A 64 16.08 23.56 -21.22
N ALA A 65 15.68 22.94 -22.33
CA ALA A 65 14.73 21.84 -22.31
C ALA A 65 15.29 20.59 -21.60
N GLU A 66 16.56 20.27 -21.82
CA GLU A 66 17.25 19.18 -21.11
C GLU A 66 17.33 19.44 -19.61
N ASP A 67 17.68 20.65 -19.19
CA ASP A 67 17.77 21.03 -17.77
C ASP A 67 16.39 20.95 -17.07
N VAL A 68 15.32 21.38 -17.75
CA VAL A 68 13.95 21.26 -17.22
C VAL A 68 13.56 19.79 -17.04
N GLU A 69 13.89 18.93 -18.00
CA GLU A 69 13.60 17.50 -17.91
C GLU A 69 14.42 16.81 -16.81
N LEU A 70 15.69 17.19 -16.64
CA LEU A 70 16.53 16.72 -15.53
C LEU A 70 15.97 17.15 -14.18
N ALA A 71 15.55 18.41 -14.05
CA ALA A 71 14.93 18.92 -12.83
C ALA A 71 13.64 18.17 -12.50
N ARG A 72 12.79 17.89 -13.50
CA ARG A 72 11.57 17.09 -13.33
C ARG A 72 11.89 15.69 -12.81
N ARG A 73 12.88 15.01 -13.39
CA ARG A 73 13.29 13.66 -12.94
C ARG A 73 13.84 13.68 -11.51
N ALA A 74 14.68 14.65 -11.19
CA ALA A 74 15.22 14.79 -9.84
C ALA A 74 14.11 15.01 -8.80
N GLN A 75 13.10 15.82 -9.15
CA GLN A 75 11.93 16.02 -8.29
C GLN A 75 11.12 14.73 -8.10
N GLU A 76 10.84 13.99 -9.18
CA GLU A 76 10.13 12.71 -9.11
C GLU A 76 10.88 11.66 -8.28
N GLU A 77 12.20 11.60 -8.40
CA GLU A 77 13.03 10.72 -7.58
C GLU A 77 13.01 11.09 -6.09
N GLU A 78 13.04 12.39 -5.78
CA GLU A 78 12.95 12.89 -4.41
C GLU A 78 11.57 12.62 -3.79
N GLU A 79 10.49 12.92 -4.52
CA GLU A 79 9.12 12.61 -4.09
C GLU A 79 8.94 11.10 -3.89
N GLY A 80 9.48 10.29 -4.81
CA GLY A 80 9.48 8.83 -4.68
C GLY A 80 10.28 8.32 -3.47
N ARG A 81 11.40 8.98 -3.13
CA ARG A 81 12.19 8.66 -1.93
C ARG A 81 11.41 8.98 -0.66
N LEU A 82 10.79 10.16 -0.59
CA LEU A 82 9.98 10.58 0.55
C LEU A 82 8.77 9.66 0.75
N ALA A 83 8.06 9.31 -0.33
CA ALA A 83 6.93 8.39 -0.28
C ALA A 83 7.33 6.98 0.22
N ARG A 84 8.51 6.49 -0.17
CA ARG A 84 9.04 5.21 0.33
C ARG A 84 9.37 5.27 1.81
N GLU A 85 10.01 6.35 2.26
CA GLU A 85 10.34 6.55 3.67
C GLU A 85 9.08 6.63 4.53
N GLU A 86 8.06 7.37 4.07
CA GLU A 86 6.76 7.47 4.74
C GLU A 86 6.05 6.11 4.81
N ALA A 87 6.01 5.37 3.70
CA ALA A 87 5.42 4.02 3.67
C ALA A 87 6.16 3.04 4.60
N GLU A 88 7.49 3.11 4.66
CA GLU A 88 8.28 2.29 5.57
C GLU A 88 8.00 2.67 7.04
N HIS A 89 7.90 3.97 7.34
CA HIS A 89 7.55 4.46 8.66
C HIS A 89 6.14 3.99 9.07
N GLU A 90 5.14 4.12 8.21
CA GLU A 90 3.79 3.64 8.45
C GLU A 90 3.75 2.12 8.68
N GLN A 91 4.51 1.36 7.87
CA GLN A 91 4.58 -0.09 8.04
C GLN A 91 5.20 -0.48 9.39
N ARG A 92 6.31 0.16 9.79
CA ARG A 92 6.94 -0.03 11.10
C ARG A 92 5.97 0.29 12.24
N GLU A 93 5.19 1.36 12.13
CA GLU A 93 4.16 1.71 13.12
C GLU A 93 3.02 0.68 13.14
N SER A 94 2.59 0.17 11.99
CA SER A 94 1.57 -0.87 11.89
C SER A 94 2.04 -2.17 12.55
N ASP A 95 3.31 -2.54 12.37
CA ASP A 95 3.91 -3.75 12.92
C ASP A 95 4.05 -3.67 14.45
N LYS A 96 4.37 -2.50 15.00
CA LYS A 96 4.38 -2.27 16.46
C LYS A 96 2.99 -2.39 17.09
N LYS A 97 1.93 -2.05 16.36
CA LYS A 97 0.54 -2.12 16.83
C LYS A 97 -0.07 -3.51 16.74
N LYS A 98 0.56 -4.46 16.01
CA LYS A 98 0.06 -5.84 15.93
C LYS A 98 0.17 -6.50 17.31
N PRO A 99 -0.93 -7.04 17.86
CA PRO A 99 -0.88 -7.80 19.10
C PRO A 99 0.17 -8.90 19.00
N LYS A 100 1.04 -9.00 20.00
CA LYS A 100 2.02 -10.08 20.07
C LYS A 100 1.27 -11.40 20.29
N MET A 101 1.00 -12.12 19.21
CA MET A 101 0.35 -13.42 19.28
C MET A 101 1.32 -14.42 19.92
N ASN A 102 0.85 -15.14 20.93
CA ASN A 102 1.62 -16.23 21.50
C ASN A 102 1.88 -17.29 20.42
N PRO A 103 3.08 -17.91 20.42
CA PRO A 103 3.37 -18.98 19.48
C PRO A 103 2.37 -20.11 19.65
N PHE A 104 1.75 -20.53 18.54
CA PHE A 104 0.88 -21.70 18.52
C PHE A 104 1.75 -22.96 18.65
N ALA A 105 1.45 -23.79 19.65
CA ALA A 105 2.12 -25.09 19.82
C ALA A 105 1.55 -26.10 18.83
N ALA A 106 2.04 -26.05 17.58
CA ALA A 106 1.70 -27.03 16.55
C ALA A 106 2.12 -28.44 17.01
N GLY A 107 1.15 -29.35 17.14
CA GLY A 107 1.37 -30.72 17.63
C GLY A 107 0.88 -31.00 19.04
N SER A 108 0.40 -29.99 19.79
CA SER A 108 -0.33 -30.22 21.03
C SER A 108 -1.77 -30.64 20.68
N SER A 109 -2.10 -31.91 20.88
CA SER A 109 -3.49 -32.36 20.86
C SER A 109 -4.15 -31.96 22.18
N VAL A 110 -5.29 -31.27 22.11
CA VAL A 110 -6.17 -31.16 23.27
C VAL A 110 -6.63 -32.59 23.60
N ALA A 111 -6.54 -32.98 24.87
CA ALA A 111 -7.00 -34.31 25.28
C ALA A 111 -8.52 -34.41 25.09
N ASP A 112 -8.98 -35.48 24.44
CA ASP A 112 -10.42 -35.76 24.23
C ASP A 112 -11.16 -36.08 25.54
N ILE A 113 -10.42 -36.31 26.63
CA ILE A 113 -10.98 -36.70 27.92
C ILE A 113 -11.03 -35.47 28.84
N LEU A 114 -12.24 -35.00 29.11
CA LEU A 114 -12.49 -34.01 30.15
C LEU A 114 -12.38 -34.67 31.52
N VAL A 115 -11.27 -34.43 32.24
CA VAL A 115 -11.01 -34.97 33.60
C VAL A 115 -12.15 -34.64 34.58
N HIS A 116 -12.80 -33.49 34.41
CA HIS A 116 -14.05 -33.14 35.09
C HIS A 116 -15.09 -32.76 34.04
N PRO A 117 -16.16 -33.55 33.85
CA PRO A 117 -17.26 -33.17 32.96
C PRO A 117 -18.04 -31.98 33.54
N PRO A 118 -18.73 -31.20 32.70
CA PRO A 118 -19.72 -30.22 33.15
C PRO A 118 -20.81 -30.85 34.03
N SER A 119 -21.46 -30.03 34.86
CA SER A 119 -22.59 -30.47 35.69
C SER A 119 -23.69 -31.15 34.87
N HIS A 120 -24.32 -32.20 35.42
CA HIS A 120 -25.49 -32.84 34.81
C HIS A 120 -26.62 -31.84 34.55
N TYR A 121 -26.80 -30.86 35.43
CA TYR A 121 -27.77 -29.76 35.24
C TYR A 121 -27.51 -29.00 33.93
N ALA A 122 -26.25 -28.65 33.67
CA ALA A 122 -25.86 -27.93 32.46
C ALA A 122 -26.05 -28.80 31.21
N LEU A 123 -25.70 -30.09 31.28
CA LEU A 123 -25.91 -31.04 30.18
C LEU A 123 -27.40 -31.26 29.87
N GLN A 124 -28.25 -31.34 30.90
CA GLN A 124 -29.70 -31.46 30.74
C GLN A 124 -30.32 -30.19 30.16
N LYS A 125 -29.86 -29.01 30.58
CA LYS A 125 -30.30 -27.74 29.98
C LYS A 125 -29.90 -27.63 28.50
N LEU A 126 -28.70 -28.08 28.16
CA LEU A 126 -28.27 -28.15 26.75
C LEU A 126 -29.11 -29.13 25.93
N SER A 127 -29.51 -30.28 26.48
CA SER A 127 -30.34 -31.24 25.75
C SER A 127 -31.76 -30.73 25.51
N THR A 128 -32.27 -29.84 26.35
CA THR A 128 -33.56 -29.16 26.17
C THR A 128 -33.46 -27.84 25.43
N PHE A 129 -32.27 -27.45 24.95
CA PHE A 129 -32.00 -26.14 24.33
C PHE A 129 -32.37 -24.94 25.22
N ASP A 130 -32.35 -25.13 26.54
CA ASP A 130 -32.59 -24.07 27.51
C ASP A 130 -31.34 -23.21 27.73
N PHE A 131 -31.55 -22.00 28.26
CA PHE A 131 -30.46 -21.17 28.74
C PHE A 131 -29.68 -21.87 29.86
N VAL A 132 -28.36 -21.88 29.72
CA VAL A 132 -27.41 -22.34 30.73
C VAL A 132 -26.28 -21.33 30.85
N GLU A 133 -25.92 -20.98 32.08
CA GLU A 133 -24.82 -20.04 32.34
C GLU A 133 -23.47 -20.66 31.95
N LEU A 134 -22.62 -19.87 31.27
CA LEU A 134 -21.29 -20.31 30.84
C LEU A 134 -20.37 -20.73 32.00
N TRP A 135 -20.67 -20.24 33.22
CA TRP A 135 -19.92 -20.58 34.43
C TRP A 135 -19.79 -22.09 34.65
N TYR A 136 -20.82 -22.89 34.33
CA TYR A 136 -20.79 -24.35 34.46
C TYR A 136 -19.74 -25.07 33.60
N PHE A 137 -19.23 -24.40 32.56
CA PHE A 137 -18.19 -24.93 31.67
C PHE A 137 -16.78 -24.45 32.02
N THR A 138 -16.65 -23.48 32.93
CA THR A 138 -15.36 -23.01 33.44
C THR A 138 -14.67 -24.07 34.30
N HIS A 139 -13.36 -23.96 34.51
CA HIS A 139 -12.63 -24.89 35.38
C HIS A 139 -13.20 -24.88 36.82
N ALA A 140 -13.54 -23.70 37.35
CA ALA A 140 -14.14 -23.55 38.67
C ALA A 140 -15.52 -24.23 38.76
N GLY A 141 -16.41 -23.98 37.78
CA GLY A 141 -17.74 -24.60 37.76
C GLY A 141 -17.70 -26.12 37.59
N ARG A 142 -16.74 -26.65 36.81
CA ARG A 142 -16.54 -28.10 36.65
C ARG A 142 -16.00 -28.76 37.92
N LEU A 143 -15.07 -28.12 38.62
CA LEU A 143 -14.59 -28.60 39.93
C LEU A 143 -15.71 -28.58 40.97
N ASP A 144 -16.53 -27.53 40.98
CA ASP A 144 -17.67 -27.42 41.88
C ASP A 144 -18.69 -28.54 41.62
N ALA A 145 -19.09 -28.74 40.36
CA ALA A 145 -19.96 -29.83 39.96
C ALA A 145 -19.41 -31.22 40.33
N ALA A 146 -18.10 -31.44 40.17
CA ALA A 146 -17.47 -32.69 40.55
C ALA A 146 -17.59 -32.97 42.05
N LYS A 147 -17.46 -31.95 42.92
CA LYS A 147 -17.62 -32.08 44.38
C LYS A 147 -19.03 -32.50 44.79
N PHE A 148 -20.05 -32.09 44.02
CA PHE A 148 -21.45 -32.36 44.33
C PHE A 148 -22.08 -33.47 43.48
N SER A 149 -21.34 -34.06 42.54
CA SER A 149 -21.84 -35.11 41.63
C SER A 149 -22.36 -36.37 42.33
N ASN A 150 -21.80 -36.73 43.49
CA ASN A 150 -22.25 -37.87 44.30
C ASN A 150 -23.40 -37.54 45.26
N LYS A 151 -23.81 -36.27 45.36
CA LYS A 151 -24.96 -35.87 46.14
C LYS A 151 -26.16 -35.86 45.19
N SER A 152 -26.84 -36.99 45.10
CA SER A 152 -28.16 -37.06 44.47
C SER A 152 -29.00 -35.91 45.03
N GLN A 153 -29.32 -34.92 44.19
CA GLN A 153 -30.16 -33.77 44.52
C GLN A 153 -31.64 -34.19 44.52
N ALA A 154 -31.91 -35.33 45.15
CA ALA A 154 -33.22 -35.84 45.47
C ALA A 154 -33.07 -36.40 46.87
N ASP A 155 -33.44 -35.58 47.85
CA ASP A 155 -33.72 -36.01 49.23
C ASP A 155 -34.92 -36.98 49.28
N ASP A 156 -35.51 -37.29 48.12
CA ASP A 156 -36.75 -38.01 47.91
C ASP A 156 -36.58 -39.16 46.90
N THR A 157 -35.38 -39.75 46.81
CA THR A 157 -35.20 -40.99 46.04
C THR A 157 -35.70 -42.17 46.89
N PHE A 158 -36.68 -42.92 46.37
CA PHE A 158 -37.17 -44.13 47.01
C PHE A 158 -36.71 -45.37 46.23
N GLY A 159 -36.21 -46.37 46.96
CA GLY A 159 -35.98 -47.71 46.44
C GLY A 159 -37.26 -48.54 46.54
N ILE A 160 -37.57 -49.29 45.49
CA ILE A 160 -38.68 -50.25 45.47
C ILE A 160 -38.12 -51.64 45.81
N SER A 161 -38.59 -52.25 46.89
CA SER A 161 -38.22 -53.61 47.31
C SER A 161 -39.44 -54.51 47.49
N ARG A 162 -39.33 -55.77 47.08
CA ARG A 162 -40.39 -56.78 47.30
C ARG A 162 -40.07 -57.55 48.59
N VAL A 163 -41.01 -57.54 49.54
CA VAL A 163 -40.95 -58.32 50.79
C VAL A 163 -42.27 -59.06 50.91
N ASP A 164 -42.21 -60.38 51.04
CA ASP A 164 -43.37 -61.26 51.28
C ASP A 164 -44.60 -60.94 50.40
N ASP A 165 -44.38 -60.88 49.08
CA ASP A 165 -45.38 -60.56 48.04
C ASP A 165 -46.01 -59.16 48.07
N HIS A 166 -45.48 -58.25 48.90
CA HIS A 166 -45.85 -56.84 48.88
C HIS A 166 -44.72 -55.96 48.32
N LEU A 167 -45.10 -54.98 47.49
CA LEU A 167 -44.18 -53.97 46.97
C LEU A 167 -44.06 -52.83 47.99
N THR A 168 -42.86 -52.63 48.53
CA THR A 168 -42.58 -51.60 49.52
C THR A 168 -41.68 -50.53 48.92
N VAL A 169 -42.00 -49.27 49.19
CA VAL A 169 -41.24 -48.10 48.73
C VAL A 169 -40.54 -47.52 49.95
N ARG A 170 -39.21 -47.52 49.97
CA ARG A 170 -38.40 -47.07 51.12
C ARG A 170 -37.39 -46.01 50.71
N SER A 171 -37.22 -44.96 51.52
CA SER A 171 -36.19 -43.96 51.26
C SER A 171 -34.81 -44.61 51.35
N ILE A 172 -33.96 -44.38 50.36
CA ILE A 172 -32.62 -45.00 50.32
C ILE A 172 -31.67 -44.39 51.38
N ALA A 173 -32.03 -43.25 51.97
CA ALA A 173 -31.27 -42.64 53.06
C ALA A 173 -31.30 -43.47 54.37
N SER A 174 -32.28 -44.36 54.54
CA SER A 174 -32.44 -45.18 55.76
C SER A 174 -31.79 -46.56 55.69
N SER A 175 -31.00 -46.88 54.65
CA SER A 175 -30.23 -48.14 54.59
C SER A 175 -28.74 -47.89 54.85
N GLN A 176 -28.43 -47.13 55.90
CA GLN A 176 -27.09 -47.10 56.48
C GLN A 176 -27.18 -46.97 57.99
N GLU A 177 -27.93 -47.86 58.63
CA GLU A 177 -27.64 -48.26 60.02
C GLU A 177 -27.92 -49.76 60.17
N LEU A 178 -27.07 -50.40 60.97
CA LEU A 178 -27.05 -51.80 61.39
C LEU A 178 -26.35 -52.79 60.45
N LEU A 179 -25.04 -53.00 60.68
CA LEU A 179 -24.56 -54.05 61.61
C LEU A 179 -23.03 -53.91 61.87
N PRO A 180 -22.54 -54.45 63.00
CA PRO A 180 -21.24 -54.17 63.63
C PRO A 180 -20.02 -54.80 62.96
#